data_AF-A0A7Y4YRI6-F1
#
_entry.id   AF-A0A7Y4YRI6-F1
#
_cell.length_a   1.000
_cell.length_b   1.000
_cell.length_c   1.000
_cell.angle_alpha   90.00
_cell.angle_beta   90.00
_cell.angle_gamma   90.00
#
_symmetry.space_group_name_H-M   'P 1'
#
loop_
_entity.id
_entity.type
_entity.pdbx_description
1 polymer ?
#
loop_
_entity_poly.entity_id
_entity_poly.type
_entity_poly.pdbx_seq_one_letter_code
_entity_poly.pdbx_strand_id
1 'polypeptide(L)' 'MSDQIPPIAAHTIQRKVVIATCFGTFLEWYDFLTFASLATYFSTLFFPQENPIAALLASLATFGVGML' A
#
# COMPACT_ATOMS: atom_id res chain seq x y z
N MET A 1 40.26 30.00 13.78
CA MET A 1 39.26 29.63 12.78
C MET A 1 38.32 28.62 13.43
N SER A 2 37.30 29.09 14.17
CA SER A 2 36.32 28.23 14.86
C SER A 2 35.08 28.12 13.99
N ASP A 3 34.99 27.03 13.23
CA ASP A 3 33.82 26.68 12.43
C ASP A 3 32.67 26.29 13.38
N GLN A 4 31.81 27.27 13.68
CA GLN A 4 30.57 27.06 14.43
C GLN A 4 29.50 26.60 13.43
N ILE A 5 29.30 25.30 13.31
CA ILE A 5 28.17 24.71 12.58
C ILE A 5 26.90 24.94 13.43
N PRO A 6 25.88 25.64 12.92
CA PRO A 6 24.68 25.91 13.70
C PRO A 6 23.94 24.59 14.01
N PRO A 7 23.35 24.43 15.21
CA PRO A 7 22.51 23.29 15.53
C PRO A 7 21.28 23.35 14.62
N ILE A 8 21.24 22.46 13.63
CA ILE A 8 20.09 22.27 12.75
C ILE A 8 18.91 21.99 13.67
N ALA A 9 17.81 22.73 13.51
CA ALA A 9 16.56 22.56 14.24
C ALA A 9 15.92 21.18 13.93
N ALA A 10 16.56 20.11 14.38
CA ALA A 10 16.31 18.72 13.99
C ALA A 10 14.97 18.19 14.54
N HIS A 11 14.50 18.75 15.64
CA HIS A 11 13.35 18.23 16.38
C HIS A 11 12.01 18.34 15.62
N THR A 12 11.80 19.41 14.84
CA THR A 12 10.53 19.64 14.14
C THR A 12 10.44 18.87 12.82
N ILE A 13 11.58 18.71 12.13
CA ILE A 13 11.68 17.93 10.89
C ILE A 13 11.43 16.44 11.19
N GLN A 14 12.00 15.91 12.27
CA GLN A 14 11.89 14.50 12.64
C GLN A 14 10.43 14.05 12.85
N ARG A 15 9.63 14.88 13.52
CA ARG A 15 8.21 14.57 13.78
C ARG A 15 7.36 14.59 12.50
N LYS A 16 7.65 15.49 11.55
CA LYS A 16 7.00 15.51 10.23
C LYS A 16 7.38 14.28 9.40
N VAL A 17 8.65 13.88 9.42
CA VAL A 17 9.13 12.70 8.70
C VAL A 17 8.48 11.43 9.24
N VAL A 18 8.41 11.26 10.56
CA VAL A 18 7.73 10.10 11.18
C VAL A 18 6.26 10.02 10.76
N ILE A 19 5.53 11.13 10.82
CA ILE A 19 4.13 11.16 10.40
C ILE A 19 4.00 10.85 8.90
N ALA A 20 4.85 11.44 8.06
CA ALA A 20 4.85 11.18 6.62
C ALA A 20 5.12 9.70 6.29
N THR A 21 6.08 9.05 6.97
CA THR A 21 6.33 7.62 6.80
C THR A 21 5.16 6.77 7.27
N CYS A 22 4.56 7.08 8.43
CA CYS A 22 3.38 6.36 8.92
C CYS A 22 2.19 6.45 7.95
N PHE A 23 1.90 7.64 7.43
CA PHE A 23 0.83 7.83 6.45
C PHE A 23 1.16 7.19 5.10
N GLY A 24 2.42 7.25 4.66
CA GLY A 24 2.88 6.57 3.45
C GLY A 24 2.62 5.06 3.54
N THR A 25 3.12 4.43 4.60
CA THR A 25 2.86 3.01 4.87
C THR A 25 1.36 2.72 4.97
N PHE A 26 0.60 3.56 5.69
CA PHE A 26 -0.84 3.36 5.80
C PHE A 26 -1.55 3.38 4.44
N LEU A 27 -1.19 4.31 3.55
CA LEU A 27 -1.80 4.43 2.23
C LEU A 27 -1.48 3.24 1.33
N GLU A 28 -0.26 2.72 1.38
CA GLU A 28 0.12 1.48 0.67
C GLU A 28 -0.75 0.30 1.14
N TRP A 29 -0.84 0.09 2.45
CA TRP A 29 -1.69 -0.98 3.01
C TRP A 29 -3.19 -0.75 2.74
N TYR A 30 -3.64 0.50 2.76
CA TYR A 30 -5.03 0.85 2.47
C TYR A 30 -5.42 0.47 1.05
N ASP A 31 -4.57 0.78 0.07
CA ASP A 31 -4.82 0.41 -1.34
C ASP A 31 -4.86 -1.11 -1.52
N PHE A 32 -3.91 -1.84 -0.92
CA PHE A 32 -3.88 -3.31 -1.00
C PHE A 32 -5.11 -3.96 -0.38
N LEU A 33 -5.55 -3.46 0.78
CA LEU A 33 -6.76 -3.98 1.44
C LEU A 33 -8.02 -3.65 0.65
N THR A 34 -8.08 -2.46 0.05
CA THR A 34 -9.21 -2.05 -0.79
C THR A 34 -9.30 -2.93 -2.03
N PHE A 35 -8.18 -3.16 -2.73
CA PHE A 35 -8.15 -4.07 -3.87
C PHE A 35 -8.54 -5.50 -3.45
N ALA A 36 -7.96 -6.03 -2.39
CA ALA A 36 -8.26 -7.39 -1.90
C ALA A 36 -9.74 -7.56 -1.55
N SER A 37 -10.38 -6.53 -0.98
CA SER A 37 -11.82 -6.52 -0.72
C SER A 37 -12.63 -6.52 -2.03
N LEU A 38 -12.19 -5.74 -3.02
CA LEU A 38 -12.80 -5.66 -4.36
C LEU A 38 -12.57 -6.92 -5.20
N ALA A 39 -11.56 -7.74 -4.90
CA ALA A 39 -11.28 -8.99 -5.62
C ALA A 39 -12.48 -9.95 -5.61
N THR A 40 -13.34 -9.89 -4.59
CA THR A 40 -14.58 -10.66 -4.53
C THR A 40 -15.63 -10.22 -5.56
N TYR A 41 -15.59 -8.96 -5.99
CA TYR A 41 -16.42 -8.43 -7.06
C TYR A 41 -15.77 -8.68 -8.43
N PHE A 42 -14.46 -8.52 -8.54
CA PHE A 42 -13.74 -8.79 -9.79
C PHE A 42 -13.79 -10.28 -10.18
N SER A 43 -13.80 -11.19 -9.22
CA SER A 43 -13.94 -12.63 -9.48
C SER A 43 -15.25 -12.94 -10.23
N THR A 44 -16.36 -12.30 -9.87
CA THR A 44 -17.66 -12.53 -10.54
C THR A 44 -17.85 -11.72 -11.83
N LEU A 45 -17.14 -10.61 -12.00
CA LEU A 45 -17.25 -9.76 -13.20
C LEU A 45 -16.36 -10.24 -14.35
N PHE A 46 -15.15 -10.72 -14.04
CA PHE A 46 -14.12 -11.01 -15.05
C PHE A 46 -13.83 -12.50 -15.24
N PHE A 47 -14.19 -13.37 -14.29
CA PHE A 47 -13.88 -14.80 -14.35
C PHE A 47 -15.13 -15.69 -14.37
N PRO A 48 -15.06 -16.89 -14.96
CA PRO A 48 -16.17 -17.84 -15.02
C PRO A 48 -16.61 -18.33 -13.64
N GLN A 49 -17.92 -18.41 -13.40
CA GLN A 49 -18.49 -18.81 -12.10
C GLN A 49 -18.62 -20.32 -11.88
N GLU A 50 -18.06 -21.15 -12.79
CA GLU A 50 -18.10 -22.61 -12.67
C GLU A 50 -17.44 -23.10 -11.37
N ASN A 51 -16.39 -22.39 -10.92
CA ASN A 51 -15.76 -22.61 -9.63
C ASN A 51 -15.49 -21.26 -8.94
N PRO A 52 -16.34 -20.85 -7.98
CA PRO A 52 -16.22 -19.56 -7.29
C PRO A 52 -14.89 -19.36 -6.56
N ILE A 53 -14.28 -20.44 -6.05
CA ILE A 53 -12.98 -20.38 -5.38
C ILE A 53 -11.88 -20.12 -6.40
N ALA A 54 -11.90 -20.81 -7.54
CA ALA A 54 -10.92 -20.61 -8.60
C ALA A 54 -11.01 -19.18 -9.18
N ALA A 55 -12.21 -18.63 -9.35
CA ALA A 55 -12.42 -17.26 -9.81
C ALA A 55 -11.86 -16.22 -8.82
N LEU A 56 -12.07 -16.43 -7.51
CA LEU A 56 -11.48 -15.57 -6.48
C LEU A 56 -9.96 -15.62 -6.48
N LEU A 57 -9.39 -16.83 -6.55
CA LEU A 57 -7.94 -17.02 -6.62
C LEU A 57 -7.36 -16.38 -7.88
N ALA A 58 -8.04 -16.47 -9.02
CA ALA A 58 -7.62 -15.82 -10.25
C ALA A 58 -7.63 -14.29 -10.12
N SER A 59 -8.65 -13.70 -9.50
CA SER A 59 -8.69 -12.26 -9.23
C SER A 59 -7.56 -11.80 -8.29
N LEU A 60 -7.25 -12.58 -7.24
CA LEU A 60 -6.12 -12.31 -6.34
C LEU A 60 -4.78 -12.51 -7.05
N ALA A 61 -4.69 -13.47 -7.97
CA ALA A 61 -3.48 -13.68 -8.78
C ALA A 61 -3.23 -12.52 -9.74
N THR A 62 -4.27 -11.96 -10.37
CA THR A 62 -4.14 -10.76 -11.22
C THR A 62 -3.62 -9.56 -10.42
N PHE A 63 -4.09 -9.37 -9.19
CA PHE A 63 -3.52 -8.38 -8.26
C PHE A 63 -2.03 -8.64 -8.03
N GLY A 64 -1.68 -9.88 -7.67
CA GLY A 64 -0.29 -10.27 -7.42
C GLY A 64 0.63 -10.04 -8.62
N VAL A 65 0.17 -10.28 -9.85
CA VAL A 65 0.93 -10.02 -11.07
C VAL A 65 1.13 -8.52 -11.32
N GLY A 66 0.13 -7.68 -11.04
CA GLY A 66 0.23 -6.22 -11.21
C GLY A 66 1.13 -5.52 -10.19
N MET A 67 1.54 -6.24 -9.14
CA MET A 67 2.33 -5.74 -7.99
C MET A 67 3.81 -6.14 -8.04
N LEU A 68 4.23 -6.87 -9.09
CA LEU A 68 5.63 -7.23 -9.38
C LEU A 68 6.35 -6.11 -10.14
#